data_AF-A0A820AUH9-F1
#
_entry.id   AF-A0A820AUH9-F1
#
_cell.length_a   1.000
_cell.length_b   1.000
_cell.length_c   1.000
_cell.angle_alpha   90.00
_cell.angle_beta   90.00
_cell.angle_gamma   90.00
#
_symmetry.space_group_name_H-M   'P 1'
#
loop_
_entity.id
_entity.type
_entity.pdbx_description
1 polymer ?
#
loop_
_entity_poly.entity_id
_entity_poly.type
_entity_poly.pdbx_seq_one_letter_code
_entity_poly.pdbx_strand_id
1 'polypeptide(L)'
;VGQTASMSPDYAKAIVSSKKILALFERVPVINHYSADGIILENFNGQIDLTSLGFRYPNRPEIQVLKNFNLTIEPHKQIALVGSSGCGKSTIIQLLEHFYNPS
;
A
#
# COMPACT_ATOMS: atom_id res chain seq x y z
N VAL A 1 -3.40 -49.18 -14.45
CA VAL A 1 -4.33 -48.80 -13.35
C VAL A 1 -3.59 -48.33 -12.10
N GLY A 2 -2.52 -48.99 -11.65
CA GLY A 2 -1.74 -48.54 -10.47
C GLY A 2 -1.02 -47.19 -10.63
N GLN A 3 -0.42 -46.92 -11.80
CA GLN A 3 0.31 -45.66 -12.06
C GLN A 3 -0.62 -44.43 -12.16
N THR A 4 -1.84 -44.59 -12.68
CA THR A 4 -2.84 -43.50 -12.72
C THR A 4 -3.40 -43.19 -11.34
N ALA A 5 -3.59 -44.21 -10.49
CA ALA A 5 -3.98 -44.03 -9.10
C ALA A 5 -2.91 -43.29 -8.28
N SER A 6 -1.62 -43.56 -8.52
CA SER A 6 -0.51 -42.87 -7.83
C SER A 6 -0.31 -41.41 -8.29
N MET A 7 -0.68 -41.05 -9.53
CA MET A 7 -0.58 -39.66 -10.03
C MET A 7 -1.76 -38.76 -9.64
N SER A 8 -2.89 -39.36 -9.24
CA SER A 8 -4.11 -38.63 -8.85
C SER A 8 -3.90 -37.60 -7.72
N PRO A 9 -3.19 -37.89 -6.61
CA PRO A 9 -2.95 -36.87 -5.57
C PRO A 9 -2.08 -35.70 -6.05
N ASP A 10 -1.11 -35.93 -6.92
CA ASP A 10 -0.25 -34.86 -7.44
C ASP A 10 -1.01 -33.99 -8.46
N TYR A 11 -1.87 -34.59 -9.27
CA TYR A 11 -2.80 -33.84 -10.11
C TYR A 11 -3.73 -32.95 -9.28
N ALA A 12 -4.30 -33.48 -8.18
CA ALA A 12 -5.14 -32.68 -7.29
C ALA A 12 -4.37 -31.49 -6.65
N LYS A 13 -3.13 -31.72 -6.20
CA LYS A 13 -2.25 -30.64 -5.69
C LYS A 13 -1.92 -29.60 -6.76
N ALA A 14 -1.69 -30.03 -8.00
CA ALA A 14 -1.43 -29.14 -9.13
C ALA A 14 -2.63 -28.23 -9.37
N ILE A 15 -3.86 -28.76 -9.43
CA ILE A 15 -5.07 -27.95 -9.60
C ILE A 15 -5.23 -26.91 -8.46
N VAL A 16 -5.02 -27.30 -7.20
CA VAL A 16 -5.11 -26.37 -6.07
C VAL A 16 -4.07 -25.27 -6.16
N SER A 17 -2.84 -25.60 -6.57
CA SER A 17 -1.76 -24.62 -6.75
C SER A 17 -2.02 -23.68 -7.93
N SER A 18 -2.48 -24.22 -9.06
CA SER A 18 -2.86 -23.43 -10.24
C SER A 18 -3.97 -22.43 -9.92
N LYS A 19 -4.97 -22.82 -9.10
CA LYS A 19 -6.01 -21.87 -8.64
C LYS A 19 -5.43 -20.69 -7.87
N LYS A 20 -4.42 -20.90 -7.02
CA LYS A 20 -3.75 -19.82 -6.29
C LYS A 20 -2.99 -18.89 -7.22
N ILE A 21 -2.27 -19.45 -8.21
CA ILE A 21 -1.53 -18.68 -9.21
C ILE A 21 -2.48 -17.82 -10.05
N LEU A 22 -3.57 -18.41 -10.55
CA LEU A 22 -4.58 -17.66 -11.32
C LEU A 22 -5.20 -16.53 -10.49
N ALA A 23 -5.56 -16.81 -9.23
CA ALA A 23 -6.08 -15.79 -8.32
C ALA A 23 -5.09 -14.63 -8.07
N LEU A 24 -3.77 -14.88 -8.12
CA LEU A 24 -2.76 -13.83 -8.02
C LEU A 24 -2.69 -12.98 -9.30
N PHE A 25 -2.80 -13.60 -10.48
CA PHE A 25 -2.83 -12.89 -11.76
C PHE A 25 -4.08 -12.03 -11.94
N GLU A 26 -5.23 -12.50 -11.46
CA GLU A 26 -6.51 -11.80 -11.56
C GLU A 26 -6.69 -10.69 -10.52
N ARG A 27 -5.79 -10.61 -9.53
CA ARG A 27 -5.89 -9.61 -8.45
C ARG A 27 -5.60 -8.21 -8.99
N VAL A 28 -6.58 -7.32 -8.82
CA VAL A 28 -6.39 -5.88 -9.06
C VAL A 28 -6.08 -5.17 -7.73
N PRO A 29 -4.94 -4.45 -7.60
CA PRO A 29 -4.63 -3.68 -6.41
C PRO A 29 -5.48 -2.39 -6.33
N VAL A 30 -5.76 -1.93 -5.11
CA VAL A 30 -6.50 -0.66 -4.88
C VAL A 30 -5.73 0.53 -5.44
N ILE A 31 -4.41 0.54 -5.25
CA ILE A 31 -3.49 1.51 -5.84
C ILE A 31 -2.78 0.80 -6.98
N ASN A 32 -3.13 1.17 -8.21
CA ASN A 32 -2.57 0.56 -9.42
C ASN A 32 -1.46 1.43 -10.02
N HIS A 33 -0.21 1.12 -9.68
CA HIS A 33 0.97 1.82 -10.21
C HIS A 33 1.22 1.59 -11.71
N TYR A 34 0.52 0.66 -12.34
CA TYR A 34 0.61 0.40 -13.78
C TYR A 34 -0.45 1.16 -14.59
N SER A 35 -1.38 1.86 -13.92
CA SER A 35 -2.36 2.68 -14.63
C SER A 35 -1.68 3.89 -15.27
N ALA A 36 -2.12 4.23 -16.49
CA ALA A 36 -1.78 5.51 -17.13
C ALA A 36 -2.78 6.63 -16.75
N ASP A 37 -3.79 6.30 -15.94
CA ASP A 37 -4.77 7.26 -15.44
C ASP A 37 -4.13 8.20 -14.41
N GLY A 38 -4.62 9.44 -14.37
CA GLY A 38 -4.18 10.44 -13.42
C GLY A 38 -3.86 11.78 -14.08
N ILE A 39 -3.33 12.70 -13.29
CA ILE A 39 -2.96 14.03 -13.74
C ILE A 39 -1.44 14.12 -13.70
N ILE A 40 -0.83 14.34 -14.86
CA ILE A 40 0.57 14.74 -14.95
C ILE A 40 0.58 16.28 -14.90
N LEU A 41 1.13 16.82 -13.81
CA LEU A 41 1.25 18.26 -13.65
C LEU A 41 2.39 18.78 -14.56
N GLU A 42 2.09 19.72 -15.45
CA GLU A 42 3.11 20.40 -16.27
C GLU A 42 4.05 21.24 -15.41
N ASN A 43 3.50 21.86 -14.36
CA ASN A 43 4.22 22.68 -13.40
C ASN A 43 3.87 22.23 -11.97
N PHE A 44 4.90 21.95 -11.16
CA PHE A 44 4.74 21.54 -9.77
C PHE A 44 5.55 22.48 -8.86
N ASN A 45 4.87 23.17 -7.93
CA ASN A 45 5.51 24.13 -7.02
C ASN A 45 6.19 23.47 -5.82
N GLY A 46 5.91 22.19 -5.53
CA GLY A 46 6.50 21.49 -4.39
C GLY A 46 5.86 21.77 -3.03
N GLN A 47 4.72 22.46 -2.97
CA GLN A 47 3.98 22.63 -1.72
C GLN A 47 3.28 21.33 -1.35
N ILE A 48 3.37 20.93 -0.08
CA ILE A 48 2.73 19.72 0.43
C ILE A 48 1.85 20.09 1.62
N ASP A 49 0.57 19.73 1.55
CA ASP A 49 -0.39 19.94 2.62
C ASP A 49 -1.01 18.61 3.07
N LEU A 50 -0.75 18.24 4.32
CA LEU A 50 -1.43 17.15 5.02
C LEU A 50 -2.44 17.78 5.97
N THR A 51 -3.73 17.56 5.72
CA THR A 51 -4.82 18.18 6.48
C THR A 51 -5.65 17.13 7.20
N SER A 52 -5.79 17.29 8.52
CA SER A 52 -6.63 16.47 9.40
C SER A 52 -6.44 14.95 9.21
N LEU A 53 -5.20 14.54 8.96
CA LEU A 53 -4.87 13.20 8.51
C LEU A 53 -5.08 12.17 9.64
N GLY A 54 -5.98 11.22 9.39
CA GLY A 54 -6.18 10.01 10.17
C GLY A 54 -5.58 8.81 9.45
N PHE A 55 -4.92 7.91 10.19
CA PHE A 55 -4.42 6.68 9.55
C PHE A 55 -4.26 5.50 10.51
N ARG A 56 -4.65 4.33 9.98
CA ARG A 56 -4.47 3.00 10.58
C ARG A 56 -3.89 2.07 9.51
N TYR A 57 -2.92 1.24 9.88
CA TYR A 57 -2.42 0.22 8.95
C TYR A 57 -3.48 -0.88 8.75
N PRO A 58 -3.74 -1.36 7.52
CA PRO A 58 -4.73 -2.41 7.27
C PRO A 58 -4.48 -3.71 8.04
N ASN A 59 -3.21 -4.04 8.30
CA ASN A 59 -2.82 -5.24 9.06
C ASN A 59 -3.01 -5.09 10.59
N ARG A 60 -3.26 -3.88 11.09
CA ARG A 60 -3.48 -3.54 12.51
C ARG A 60 -4.54 -2.45 12.65
N PRO A 61 -5.79 -2.71 12.23
CA PRO A 61 -6.85 -1.71 12.15
C PRO A 61 -7.21 -1.11 13.52
N GLU A 62 -6.98 -1.82 14.61
CA GLU A 62 -7.23 -1.38 15.99
C GLU A 62 -6.31 -0.24 16.44
N ILE A 63 -5.12 -0.11 15.85
CA ILE A 63 -4.11 0.90 16.25
C ILE A 63 -4.17 2.11 15.33
N GLN A 64 -4.53 3.26 15.89
CA GLN A 64 -4.47 4.54 15.18
C GLN A 64 -3.08 5.16 15.29
N VAL A 65 -2.38 5.22 14.16
CA VAL A 65 -1.01 5.74 14.08
C VAL A 65 -1.00 7.26 13.95
N LEU A 66 -1.81 7.82 13.05
CA LEU A 66 -1.99 9.26 12.89
C LEU A 66 -3.38 9.69 13.34
N LYS A 67 -3.44 10.75 14.15
CA LYS A 67 -4.65 11.29 14.76
C LYS A 67 -4.76 12.78 14.46
N ASN A 68 -5.63 13.15 13.53
CA ASN A 68 -5.85 14.54 13.13
C ASN A 68 -4.52 15.29 12.86
N PHE A 69 -3.63 14.65 12.10
CA PHE A 69 -2.29 15.18 11.86
C PHE A 69 -2.35 16.26 10.76
N ASN A 70 -1.73 17.41 11.03
CA ASN A 70 -1.68 18.54 10.12
C ASN A 70 -0.22 18.95 9.90
N LEU A 71 0.19 19.13 8.64
CA LEU A 71 1.52 19.56 8.27
C LEU A 71 1.49 20.25 6.90
N THR A 72 2.03 21.47 6.85
CA THR A 72 2.29 22.19 5.61
C THR A 72 3.80 22.28 5.41
N ILE A 73 4.25 21.92 4.20
CA ILE A 73 5.63 22.04 3.77
C ILE A 73 5.66 23.02 2.61
N GLU A 74 6.27 24.16 2.86
CA GLU A 74 6.45 25.20 1.85
C GLU A 74 7.45 24.77 0.78
N PRO A 75 7.27 25.22 -0.48
CA PRO A 75 8.24 25.02 -1.55
C PRO A 75 9.67 25.34 -1.12
N HIS A 76 10.62 24.50 -1.52
CA HIS A 76 12.06 24.68 -1.27
C HIS A 76 12.46 24.71 0.22
N LYS A 77 11.58 24.30 1.13
CA LYS A 77 11.92 24.13 2.55
C LYS A 77 12.22 22.68 2.86
N GLN A 78 13.15 22.49 3.80
CA GLN A 78 13.44 21.20 4.39
C GLN A 78 12.82 21.15 5.79
N ILE A 79 12.18 20.03 6.11
CA ILE A 79 11.65 19.75 7.43
C ILE A 79 12.33 18.52 8.02
N ALA A 80 12.35 18.43 9.35
CA ALA A 80 12.80 17.24 10.07
C ALA A 80 11.63 16.67 10.88
N LEU A 81 11.32 15.40 10.66
CA LEU A 81 10.36 14.67 11.48
C LEU A 81 11.10 13.99 12.64
N VAL A 82 10.84 14.45 13.87
CA VAL A 82 11.47 13.92 15.09
C VAL A 82 10.42 13.40 16.07
N GLY A 83 10.78 12.39 16.86
CA GLY A 83 9.88 11.79 17.84
C GLY A 83 10.26 10.35 18.20
N SER A 84 9.60 9.79 19.22
CA SER A 84 9.82 8.43 19.72
C SER A 84 9.60 7.35 18.66
N SER A 85 10.14 6.15 18.90
CA SER A 85 9.86 5.01 18.02
C SER A 85 8.35 4.74 17.95
N GLY A 86 7.83 4.45 16.75
CA GLY A 86 6.41 4.14 16.54
C GLY A 86 5.44 5.33 16.47
N CYS A 87 5.90 6.59 16.57
CA CYS A 87 5.01 7.76 16.54
C CYS A 87 4.47 8.16 15.15
N GLY A 88 4.73 7.37 14.09
CA GLY A 88 4.18 7.62 12.75
C GLY A 88 5.08 8.41 11.77
N LYS A 89 6.35 8.70 12.11
CA LYS A 89 7.29 9.42 11.21
C LYS A 89 7.40 8.77 9.83
N SER A 90 7.77 7.49 9.78
CA SER A 90 7.90 6.75 8.52
C SER A 90 6.54 6.57 7.84
N THR A 91 5.45 6.55 8.61
CA THR A 91 4.09 6.45 8.07
C THR A 91 3.72 7.68 7.25
N ILE A 92 4.12 8.88 7.67
CA ILE A 92 3.92 10.12 6.90
C ILE A 92 4.58 10.00 5.52
N ILE A 93 5.81 9.51 5.47
CA ILE A 93 6.54 9.32 4.21
C ILE A 93 5.83 8.30 3.30
N GLN A 94 5.40 7.16 3.87
CA GLN A 94 4.66 6.14 3.11
C GLN A 94 3.33 6.64 2.54
N LEU A 95 2.67 7.59 3.22
CA LEU A 95 1.45 8.22 2.72
C LEU A 95 1.74 9.23 1.61
N LEU A 96 2.83 10.00 1.73
CA LEU A 96 3.28 10.91 0.66
C LEU A 96 3.71 10.16 -0.60
N GLU A 97 4.36 9.01 -0.45
CA GLU A 97 4.72 8.10 -1.54
C GLU A 97 3.53 7.28 -2.07
N HIS A 98 2.34 7.50 -1.51
CA HIS A 98 1.09 6.88 -1.92
C HIS A 98 1.10 5.35 -1.85
N PHE A 99 1.78 4.76 -0.85
CA PHE A 99 1.71 3.32 -0.58
C PHE A 99 0.42 2.90 0.12
N TYR A 100 -0.25 3.84 0.79
CA TYR A 100 -1.53 3.64 1.42
C TYR A 100 -2.43 4.85 1.18
N ASN A 101 -3.73 4.60 1.13
CA ASN A 101 -4.71 5.68 1.21
C ASN A 101 -4.93 6.06 2.70
N PRO A 102 -5.06 7.36 3.01
CA PRO A 102 -5.44 7.79 4.35
C PRO A 102 -6.85 7.31 4.73
N SER A 103 -7.11 7.24 6.04
CA SER A 103 -8.40 6.80 6.60
C SER A 103 -9.38 7.95 6.77
#